data_AF-A0A2H0C3R8-F1
#
_entry.id   AF-A0A2H0C3R8-F1
#
_cell.length_a   1.000
_cell.length_b   1.000
_cell.length_c   1.000
_cell.angle_alpha   90.00
_cell.angle_beta   90.00
_cell.angle_gamma   90.00
#
_symmetry.space_group_name_H-M   'P 1'
#
loop_
_entity.id
_entity.type
_entity.pdbx_description
1 polymer ?
#
loop_
_entity_poly.entity_id
_entity_poly.type
_entity_poly.pdbx_seq_one_letter_code
_entity_poly.pdbx_strand_id
1 'polypeptide(L)'
;MQSNTKSFSHFLKSSFHDLIEALINLFIFFPYFFSVSTLFKTLFSPWKNLVTKKASRGFYFGEWITRLGFNLMSCCIGAWIRLSILIFFFIIQAIYVFTIPLLLISYFISIPINFLIYLIQPSCEVIKNKIKTDFIRTHLLQSENQIVVERWFDYFYKNFIEKTRWWKLHSLFLTPPLGRDWTQGYTPTLDDFCINLTSSEYQKPIKRIFGRENEIKTIETALTKTQSANVIIIG
;
A
#
# COMPACT_ATOMS: atom_id res chain seq x y z
N MET A 1 12.95 -7.88 -36.99
CA MET A 1 14.13 -7.01 -36.85
C MET A 1 13.66 -5.57 -37.06
N GLN A 2 12.92 -5.01 -36.09
CA GLN A 2 12.46 -3.62 -36.14
C GLN A 2 13.61 -2.74 -35.69
N SER A 3 14.02 -1.80 -36.53
CA SER A 3 15.02 -0.80 -36.21
C SER A 3 14.53 0.01 -35.00
N ASN A 4 15.14 -0.26 -33.85
CA ASN A 4 14.90 0.48 -32.63
C ASN A 4 15.60 1.84 -32.75
N THR A 5 15.04 2.74 -33.58
CA THR A 5 15.60 4.09 -33.74
C THR A 5 15.30 4.86 -32.47
N LYS A 6 16.29 4.96 -31.58
CA LYS A 6 16.24 5.81 -30.40
C LYS A 6 16.03 7.26 -30.83
N SER A 7 14.78 7.69 -30.85
CA SER A 7 14.39 9.05 -31.24
C SER A 7 14.25 9.93 -30.01
N PHE A 8 14.73 11.17 -30.11
CA PHE A 8 14.57 12.20 -29.08
C PHE A 8 13.09 12.47 -28.78
N SER A 9 12.22 12.48 -29.79
CA SER A 9 10.78 12.67 -29.62
C SER A 9 10.15 11.55 -28.79
N HIS A 10 10.53 10.30 -29.05
CA HIS A 10 10.05 9.15 -28.29
C HIS A 10 10.54 9.20 -26.83
N PHE A 11 11.80 9.55 -26.61
CA PHE A 11 12.36 9.76 -25.27
C PHE A 11 11.59 10.86 -24.51
N LEU A 12 11.41 12.04 -25.11
CA LEU A 12 10.69 13.13 -24.46
C LEU A 12 9.26 12.75 -24.10
N LYS A 13 8.53 12.11 -25.02
CA LYS A 13 7.14 11.69 -24.78
C LYS A 13 7.04 10.69 -23.62
N SER A 14 7.89 9.67 -23.62
CA SER A 14 7.89 8.64 -22.57
C SER A 14 8.33 9.20 -21.21
N SER A 15 9.43 9.95 -21.18
CA SER A 15 9.97 10.56 -19.95
C SER A 15 9.00 11.60 -19.35
N PHE A 16 8.37 12.42 -20.19
CA PHE A 16 7.38 13.39 -19.72
C PHE A 16 6.12 12.71 -19.20
N HIS A 17 5.63 11.66 -19.87
CA HIS A 17 4.53 10.85 -19.38
C HIS A 17 4.85 10.25 -18.01
N ASP A 18 6.01 9.64 -17.83
CA ASP A 18 6.42 9.05 -16.55
C ASP A 18 6.53 10.10 -15.43
N LEU A 19 6.99 11.32 -15.73
CA LEU A 19 7.00 12.42 -14.77
C LEU A 19 5.59 12.83 -14.35
N ILE A 20 4.71 13.09 -15.31
CA ILE A 20 3.32 13.50 -15.04
C ILE A 20 2.60 12.40 -14.27
N GLU A 21 2.79 11.15 -14.66
CA GLU A 21 2.26 9.99 -13.95
C GLU A 21 2.78 9.92 -12.52
N ALA A 22 4.08 10.15 -12.28
CA ALA A 22 4.64 10.19 -10.93
C ALA A 22 4.02 11.29 -10.08
N LEU A 23 3.81 12.49 -10.64
CA LEU A 23 3.18 13.60 -9.94
C LEU A 23 1.72 13.28 -9.57
N ILE A 24 0.92 12.81 -10.54
CA ILE A 24 -0.48 12.47 -10.31
C ILE A 24 -0.61 11.32 -9.32
N ASN A 25 0.21 10.27 -9.46
CA ASN A 25 0.16 9.11 -8.57
C ASN A 25 0.53 9.49 -7.14
N LEU A 26 1.52 10.36 -6.92
CA LEU A 26 1.86 10.87 -5.59
C LEU A 26 0.73 11.71 -5.00
N PHE A 27 0.11 12.57 -5.82
CA PHE A 27 -1.04 13.37 -5.39
C PHE A 27 -2.23 12.49 -4.96
N ILE A 28 -2.53 11.41 -5.68
CA ILE A 28 -3.58 10.43 -5.32
C ILE A 28 -3.16 9.62 -4.09
N PHE A 29 -1.88 9.31 -3.97
CA PHE A 29 -1.33 8.51 -2.89
C PHE A 29 -1.40 9.21 -1.53
N PHE A 30 -1.13 10.52 -1.43
CA PHE A 30 -1.11 11.19 -0.12
C PHE A 30 -2.45 11.11 0.64
N PRO A 31 -3.63 11.40 0.05
CA PRO A 31 -4.92 11.24 0.72
C PRO A 31 -5.18 9.79 1.19
N TYR A 32 -4.74 8.80 0.40
CA TYR A 32 -4.82 7.39 0.77
C TYR A 32 -3.88 7.08 1.94
N PHE A 33 -2.61 7.49 1.84
CA PHE A 33 -1.58 7.21 2.83
C PHE A 33 -1.95 7.81 4.19
N PHE A 34 -2.44 9.05 4.22
CA PHE A 34 -2.90 9.68 5.47
C PHE A 34 -4.31 9.26 5.89
N SER A 35 -4.99 8.35 5.16
CA SER A 35 -6.36 7.90 5.46
C SER A 35 -7.35 9.05 5.67
N VAL A 36 -7.23 10.12 4.89
CA VAL A 36 -7.90 11.41 5.13
C VAL A 36 -9.43 11.25 5.25
N SER A 37 -10.06 10.48 4.37
CA SER A 37 -11.51 10.22 4.41
C SER A 37 -11.95 9.55 5.73
N THR A 38 -11.17 8.58 6.20
CA THR A 38 -11.46 7.85 7.44
C THR A 38 -11.28 8.76 8.65
N LEU A 39 -10.21 9.58 8.67
CA LEU A 39 -9.95 10.52 9.76
C LEU A 39 -11.07 11.57 9.90
N PHE A 40 -11.57 12.11 8.79
CA PHE A 40 -12.72 13.03 8.84
C PHE A 40 -13.99 12.35 9.34
N LYS A 41 -14.32 11.14 8.87
CA LYS A 41 -15.51 10.38 9.32
C LYS A 41 -15.44 10.00 10.80
N THR A 42 -14.24 9.75 11.32
CA THR A 42 -14.02 9.28 12.68
C THR A 42 -13.52 10.37 13.63
N LEU A 43 -13.58 11.65 13.23
CA LEU A 43 -12.97 12.76 13.95
C LEU A 43 -13.42 12.80 15.42
N PHE A 44 -14.73 12.71 15.67
CA PHE A 44 -15.31 12.72 17.02
C PHE A 44 -15.57 11.32 17.59
N SER A 45 -15.07 10.27 16.97
CA SER A 45 -15.20 8.92 17.52
C SER A 45 -14.31 8.77 18.78
N PRO A 46 -14.78 8.02 19.81
CA PRO A 46 -13.98 7.75 21.01
C PRO A 46 -12.61 7.16 20.64
N TRP A 47 -11.57 7.60 21.33
CA TRP A 47 -10.24 7.04 21.13
C TRP A 47 -10.25 5.54 21.40
N LYS A 48 -9.82 4.75 20.41
CA LYS A 48 -9.76 3.27 20.50
C LYS A 48 -11.07 2.59 20.92
N ASN A 49 -12.22 3.24 20.70
CA ASN A 49 -13.53 2.79 21.20
C ASN A 49 -13.59 2.58 22.72
N LEU A 50 -12.76 3.32 23.48
CA LEU A 50 -12.78 3.31 24.94
C LEU A 50 -14.05 4.03 25.43
N VAL A 51 -15.08 3.24 25.74
CA VAL A 51 -16.38 3.69 26.24
C VAL A 51 -16.67 3.01 27.56
N THR A 52 -17.04 3.81 28.56
CA THR A 52 -17.44 3.27 29.87
C THR A 52 -18.89 2.77 29.83
N LYS A 53 -19.11 1.49 30.13
CA LYS A 53 -20.45 0.89 30.24
C LYS A 53 -20.99 1.06 31.65
N LYS A 54 -22.31 1.19 31.77
CA LYS A 54 -23.01 1.22 33.06
C LYS A 54 -22.81 -0.11 33.79
N ALA A 55 -22.28 -0.07 35.00
CA ALA A 55 -22.10 -1.24 35.86
C ALA A 55 -23.23 -1.41 36.89
N SER A 56 -23.87 -0.30 37.29
CA SER A 56 -24.89 -0.28 38.34
C SER A 56 -26.30 -0.58 37.82
N ARG A 57 -27.17 -1.07 38.71
CA ARG A 57 -28.63 -1.13 38.49
C ARG A 57 -29.27 0.17 39.00
N GLY A 58 -30.25 0.73 38.28
CA GLY A 58 -30.90 2.01 38.64
C GLY A 58 -30.23 3.27 38.07
N PHE A 59 -30.92 4.42 38.08
CA PHE A 59 -30.34 5.69 37.61
C PHE A 59 -29.65 6.42 38.76
N TYR A 60 -28.38 6.73 38.58
CA TYR A 60 -27.61 7.57 39.49
C TYR A 60 -26.95 8.69 38.69
N PHE A 61 -27.31 9.93 39.01
CA PHE A 61 -26.91 11.11 38.22
C PHE A 61 -25.39 11.33 38.22
N GLY A 62 -24.72 11.08 39.36
CA GLY A 62 -23.27 11.21 39.48
C GLY A 62 -22.53 10.29 38.50
N GLU A 63 -22.86 9.00 38.47
CA GLU A 63 -22.27 8.05 37.51
C GLU A 63 -22.58 8.45 36.06
N TRP A 64 -23.79 8.95 35.78
CA TRP A 64 -24.13 9.43 34.44
C TRP A 64 -23.20 10.57 33.98
N ILE A 65 -22.97 11.59 34.82
CA ILE A 65 -22.02 12.68 34.53
C ILE A 65 -20.60 12.13 34.36
N THR A 66 -20.16 11.24 35.25
CA THR A 66 -18.81 10.67 35.19
C THR A 66 -18.59 9.93 33.87
N ARG A 67 -19.53 9.09 33.44
CA ARG A 67 -19.44 8.38 32.15
C ARG A 67 -19.46 9.34 30.96
N LEU A 68 -20.31 10.36 31.00
CA LEU A 68 -20.36 11.40 29.97
C LEU A 68 -18.99 12.09 29.86
N GLY A 69 -18.41 12.50 30.99
CA GLY A 69 -17.08 13.10 31.06
C GLY A 69 -15.99 12.19 30.48
N PHE A 70 -15.95 10.92 30.88
CA PHE A 70 -14.98 9.96 30.33
C PHE A 70 -15.12 9.77 28.82
N ASN A 71 -16.35 9.63 28.33
CA ASN A 71 -16.59 9.44 26.90
C ASN A 71 -16.24 10.70 26.10
N LEU A 72 -16.56 11.89 26.62
CA LEU A 72 -16.20 13.17 26.00
C LEU A 72 -14.68 13.33 25.96
N MET A 73 -13.96 13.03 27.05
CA MET A 73 -12.51 13.07 27.08
C MET A 73 -11.90 12.08 26.07
N SER A 74 -12.43 10.86 25.98
CA SER A 74 -12.02 9.86 25.00
C SER A 74 -12.21 10.36 23.56
N CYS A 75 -13.33 11.01 23.26
CA CYS A 75 -13.59 11.66 21.96
C CYS A 75 -12.63 12.82 21.70
N CYS A 76 -12.35 13.67 22.69
CA CYS A 76 -11.43 14.80 22.55
C CYS A 76 -10.01 14.30 22.23
N ILE A 77 -9.49 13.32 22.98
CA ILE A 77 -8.15 12.74 22.72
C ILE A 77 -8.08 12.21 21.28
N GLY A 78 -9.10 11.45 20.86
CA GLY A 78 -9.18 10.93 19.51
C GLY A 78 -9.24 12.04 18.45
N ALA A 79 -10.05 13.07 18.67
CA ALA A 79 -10.15 14.21 17.76
C ALA A 79 -8.84 14.98 17.63
N TRP A 80 -8.12 15.21 18.73
CA TRP A 80 -6.83 15.90 18.73
C TRP A 80 -5.77 15.15 17.92
N ILE A 81 -5.63 13.84 18.13
CA ILE A 81 -4.69 13.02 17.36
C ILE A 81 -5.05 13.05 15.88
N ARG A 82 -6.32 12.82 15.52
CA ARG A 82 -6.76 12.84 14.11
C ARG A 82 -6.58 14.21 13.47
N LEU A 83 -6.84 15.30 14.20
CA LEU A 83 -6.64 16.66 13.72
C LEU A 83 -5.15 16.96 13.48
N SER A 84 -4.25 16.49 14.35
CA SER A 84 -2.80 16.66 14.14
C SER A 84 -2.32 15.99 12.85
N ILE A 85 -2.82 14.78 12.54
CA ILE A 85 -2.50 14.09 11.29
C ILE A 85 -3.06 14.85 10.08
N LEU A 86 -4.30 15.33 10.17
CA LEU A 86 -4.93 16.10 9.10
C LEU A 86 -4.17 17.41 8.83
N ILE A 87 -3.78 18.13 9.87
CA ILE A 87 -2.95 19.35 9.75
C ILE A 87 -1.62 19.01 9.07
N PHE A 88 -0.95 17.96 9.52
CA PHE A 88 0.31 17.53 8.93
C PHE A 88 0.16 17.11 7.45
N PHE A 89 -0.93 16.43 7.11
CA PHE A 89 -1.29 16.13 5.72
C PHE A 89 -1.43 17.39 4.88
N PHE A 90 -2.18 18.40 5.34
CA PHE A 90 -2.34 19.65 4.59
C PHE A 90 -1.02 20.40 4.41
N ILE A 91 -0.14 20.37 5.42
CA ILE A 91 1.21 20.96 5.33
C ILE A 91 2.03 20.23 4.25
N ILE A 92 2.10 18.89 4.29
CA ILE A 92 2.82 18.11 3.28
C ILE A 92 2.24 18.36 1.88
N GLN A 93 0.91 18.36 1.75
CA GLN A 93 0.23 18.57 0.49
C GLN A 93 0.53 19.97 -0.08
N ALA A 94 0.54 21.00 0.77
CA ALA A 94 0.89 22.36 0.37
C ALA A 94 2.36 22.47 -0.07
N ILE A 95 3.29 21.90 0.70
CA ILE A 95 4.72 21.84 0.34
C ILE A 95 4.89 21.11 -1.01
N TYR A 96 4.24 19.96 -1.16
CA TYR A 96 4.29 19.19 -2.39
C TYR A 96 3.84 20.03 -3.60
N VAL A 97 2.67 20.67 -3.53
CA VAL A 97 2.17 21.54 -4.62
C VAL A 97 3.13 22.71 -4.89
N PHE A 98 3.66 23.34 -3.85
CA PHE A 98 4.62 24.43 -3.98
C PHE A 98 5.94 23.98 -4.65
N THR A 99 6.37 22.73 -4.45
CA THR A 99 7.59 22.19 -5.07
C THR A 99 7.43 21.76 -6.52
N ILE A 100 6.20 21.61 -7.05
CA ILE A 100 5.96 21.15 -8.43
C ILE A 100 6.68 22.01 -9.48
N PRO A 101 6.59 23.36 -9.47
CA PRO A 101 7.31 24.19 -10.44
C PRO A 101 8.82 23.97 -10.41
N LEU A 102 9.41 23.81 -9.22
CA LEU A 102 10.83 23.54 -9.06
C LEU A 102 11.22 22.17 -9.64
N LEU A 103 10.40 21.13 -9.42
CA LEU A 103 10.60 19.80 -9.99
C LEU A 103 10.54 19.83 -11.53
N LEU A 104 9.62 20.60 -12.11
CA LEU A 104 9.53 20.77 -13.57
C LEU A 104 10.77 21.45 -14.14
N ILE A 105 11.25 22.52 -13.51
CA ILE A 105 12.48 23.21 -13.94
C ILE A 105 13.69 22.25 -13.85
N SER A 106 13.83 21.54 -12.74
CA SER A 106 14.89 20.54 -12.53
C SER A 106 14.84 19.44 -13.60
N TYR A 107 13.65 18.99 -13.97
CA TYR A 107 13.46 18.02 -15.06
C TYR A 107 13.97 18.56 -16.40
N PHE A 108 13.59 19.79 -16.79
CA PHE A 108 14.03 20.39 -18.06
C PHE A 108 15.55 20.52 -18.13
N ILE A 109 16.20 20.92 -17.03
CA ILE A 109 17.67 21.01 -16.93
C ILE A 109 18.31 19.62 -17.09
N SER A 110 17.65 18.56 -16.64
CA SER A 110 18.17 17.19 -16.66
C SER A 110 17.98 16.45 -17.99
N ILE A 111 17.17 16.97 -18.92
CA ILE A 111 16.91 16.38 -20.24
C ILE A 111 18.19 15.96 -21.00
N PRO A 112 19.20 16.83 -21.20
CA PRO A 112 20.37 16.46 -22.01
C PRO A 112 21.14 15.27 -21.43
N ILE A 113 21.28 15.22 -20.10
CA ILE A 113 21.98 14.14 -19.40
C ILE A 113 21.16 12.85 -19.49
N ASN A 114 19.86 12.91 -19.21
CA ASN A 114 18.99 11.75 -19.26
C ASN A 114 18.86 11.17 -20.68
N PHE A 115 18.85 12.03 -21.69
CA PHE A 115 18.84 11.59 -23.09
C PHE A 115 20.15 10.88 -23.47
N LEU A 116 21.31 11.38 -23.02
CA LEU A 116 22.59 10.71 -23.22
C LEU A 116 22.60 9.31 -22.59
N ILE A 117 22.09 9.18 -21.37
CA ILE A 117 21.95 7.88 -20.69
C ILE A 117 21.03 6.95 -21.49
N TYR A 118 19.90 7.45 -21.99
CA TYR A 118 18.96 6.68 -22.83
C TYR A 118 19.61 6.16 -24.13
N LEU A 119 20.53 6.92 -24.73
CA LEU A 119 21.28 6.48 -25.90
C LEU A 119 22.23 5.31 -25.60
N ILE A 120 22.79 5.26 -24.39
CA ILE A 120 23.73 4.20 -23.97
C ILE A 120 22.97 2.95 -23.48
N GLN A 121 21.84 3.12 -22.79
CA GLN A 121 21.11 2.00 -22.18
C GLN A 121 20.49 1.06 -23.23
N PRO A 122 20.65 -0.27 -23.11
CA PRO A 122 19.90 -1.20 -23.94
C PRO A 122 18.39 -1.04 -23.68
N SER A 123 17.55 -1.31 -24.69
CA SER A 123 16.10 -1.19 -24.50
C SER A 123 15.61 -2.10 -23.38
N CYS A 124 14.56 -1.67 -22.67
CA CYS A 124 13.98 -2.41 -21.56
C CYS A 124 13.59 -3.86 -21.95
N GLU A 125 13.17 -4.08 -23.19
CA GLU A 125 12.86 -5.42 -23.73
C GLU A 125 14.11 -6.31 -23.86
N VAL A 126 15.24 -5.73 -24.28
CA VAL A 126 16.50 -6.48 -24.39
C VAL A 126 17.00 -6.86 -22.99
N ILE A 127 16.89 -5.95 -22.01
CA ILE A 127 17.21 -6.24 -20.61
C ILE A 127 16.28 -7.33 -20.07
N LYS A 128 14.95 -7.20 -20.26
CA LYS A 128 13.97 -8.20 -19.81
C LYS A 128 14.25 -9.58 -20.41
N ASN A 129 14.52 -9.66 -21.71
CA ASN A 129 14.81 -10.91 -22.39
C ASN A 129 16.11 -11.54 -21.88
N LYS A 130 17.15 -10.74 -21.65
CA LYS A 130 18.41 -11.23 -21.06
C LYS A 130 18.20 -11.82 -19.67
N ILE A 131 17.47 -11.10 -18.80
CA ILE A 131 17.16 -11.61 -17.45
C ILE A 131 16.27 -12.85 -17.55
N LYS A 132 15.30 -12.90 -18.49
CA LYS A 132 14.45 -14.07 -18.72
C LYS A 132 15.29 -15.28 -19.10
N THR A 133 16.22 -15.14 -20.04
CA THR A 133 17.10 -16.25 -20.47
C THR A 133 17.99 -16.73 -19.34
N ASP A 134 18.56 -15.81 -18.56
CA ASP A 134 19.40 -16.16 -17.41
C ASP A 134 18.59 -16.85 -16.31
N PHE A 135 17.35 -16.40 -16.07
CA PHE A 135 16.43 -16.98 -15.10
C PHE A 135 16.00 -18.41 -15.49
N ILE A 136 15.59 -18.61 -16.74
CA ILE A 136 15.21 -19.94 -17.24
C ILE A 136 16.42 -20.88 -17.16
N ARG A 137 17.62 -20.44 -17.57
CA ARG A 137 18.83 -21.28 -17.51
C ARG A 137 19.17 -21.75 -16.09
N THR A 138 18.89 -20.92 -15.09
CA THR A 138 19.24 -21.21 -13.69
C THR A 138 18.16 -22.02 -12.96
N HIS A 139 16.90 -21.93 -13.39
CA HIS A 139 15.75 -22.52 -12.67
C HIS A 139 15.06 -23.66 -13.42
N LEU A 140 15.37 -23.89 -14.70
CA LEU A 140 14.82 -25.00 -15.48
C LEU A 140 15.60 -26.29 -15.21
N LEU A 141 14.97 -27.22 -14.50
CA LEU A 141 15.53 -28.56 -14.24
C LEU A 141 15.13 -29.57 -15.33
N GLN A 142 13.89 -29.49 -15.80
CA GLN A 142 13.31 -30.37 -16.84
C GLN A 142 12.66 -29.53 -17.92
N SER A 143 12.84 -29.91 -19.19
CA SER A 143 12.31 -29.18 -20.35
C SER A 143 10.78 -29.06 -20.35
N GLU A 144 10.09 -30.06 -19.83
CA GLU A 144 8.62 -30.11 -19.70
C GLU A 144 8.07 -28.94 -18.86
N ASN A 145 8.84 -28.47 -17.88
CA ASN A 145 8.44 -27.42 -16.94
C ASN A 145 8.70 -26.00 -17.45
N GLN A 146 9.14 -25.83 -18.69
CA GLN A 146 9.51 -24.52 -19.24
C GLN A 146 8.37 -23.50 -19.11
N ILE A 147 7.14 -23.89 -19.44
CA ILE A 147 5.97 -22.99 -19.37
C ILE A 147 5.73 -22.50 -17.93
N VAL A 148 5.93 -23.37 -16.94
CA VAL A 148 5.73 -23.05 -15.51
C VAL A 148 6.82 -22.08 -15.04
N VAL A 149 8.07 -22.32 -15.43
CA VAL A 149 9.22 -21.45 -15.09
C VAL A 149 9.09 -20.09 -15.77
N GLU A 150 8.60 -20.04 -17.02
CA GLU A 150 8.32 -18.77 -17.70
C GLU A 150 7.24 -17.96 -16.98
N ARG A 151 6.15 -18.62 -16.55
CA ARG A 151 5.12 -17.96 -15.74
C ARG A 151 5.67 -17.47 -14.40
N TRP A 152 6.55 -18.24 -13.78
CA TRP A 152 7.23 -17.82 -12.55
C TRP A 152 8.11 -16.59 -12.79
N PHE A 153 8.86 -16.55 -13.89
CA PHE A 153 9.65 -15.38 -14.27
C PHE A 153 8.77 -14.15 -14.47
N ASP A 154 7.65 -14.27 -15.19
CA ASP A 154 6.75 -13.13 -15.41
C ASP A 154 6.21 -12.57 -14.08
N TYR A 155 5.86 -13.46 -13.15
CA TYR A 155 5.48 -13.08 -11.78
C TYR A 155 6.64 -12.42 -11.02
N PHE A 156 7.84 -12.99 -11.09
CA PHE A 156 9.04 -12.45 -10.44
C PHE A 156 9.38 -11.06 -11.00
N TYR A 157 9.42 -10.91 -12.31
CA TYR A 157 9.74 -9.66 -12.99
C TYR A 157 8.75 -8.55 -12.61
N LYS A 158 7.44 -8.86 -12.64
CA LYS A 158 6.39 -7.91 -12.24
C LYS A 158 6.49 -7.51 -10.76
N ASN A 159 6.78 -8.45 -9.86
CA ASN A 159 6.76 -8.19 -8.43
C ASN A 159 8.08 -7.67 -7.85
N PHE A 160 9.19 -7.78 -8.55
CA PHE A 160 10.49 -7.36 -8.02
C PHE A 160 11.17 -6.32 -8.91
N ILE A 161 11.10 -6.47 -10.23
CA ILE A 161 11.76 -5.55 -11.17
C ILE A 161 10.84 -4.38 -11.53
N GLU A 162 9.55 -4.59 -11.80
CA GLU A 162 8.64 -3.44 -12.05
C GLU A 162 8.41 -2.59 -10.79
N LYS A 163 8.60 -3.16 -9.59
CA LYS A 163 8.60 -2.39 -8.32
C LYS A 163 9.70 -1.31 -8.25
N THR A 164 10.74 -1.41 -9.07
CA THR A 164 11.78 -0.35 -9.16
C THR A 164 11.18 1.01 -9.54
N ARG A 165 10.04 1.02 -10.23
CA ARG A 165 9.24 2.23 -10.47
C ARG A 165 8.40 2.53 -9.23
N TRP A 166 9.05 3.05 -8.21
CA TRP A 166 8.44 3.38 -6.92
C TRP A 166 7.28 4.38 -7.03
N TRP A 167 7.23 5.17 -8.11
CA TRP A 167 6.18 6.16 -8.40
C TRP A 167 4.92 5.60 -9.08
N LYS A 168 4.90 4.31 -9.46
CA LYS A 168 3.67 3.70 -10.02
C LYS A 168 2.62 3.51 -8.92
N LEU A 169 1.37 3.79 -9.24
CA LEU A 169 0.26 3.74 -8.29
C LEU A 169 0.15 2.39 -7.55
N HIS A 170 0.30 1.29 -8.29
CA HIS A 170 0.33 -0.06 -7.69
C HIS A 170 1.42 -0.18 -6.62
N SER A 171 2.64 0.27 -6.91
CA SER A 171 3.77 0.23 -5.98
C SER A 171 3.53 1.09 -4.75
N LEU A 172 2.98 2.29 -4.93
CA LEU A 172 2.64 3.20 -3.85
C LEU A 172 1.60 2.59 -2.90
N PHE A 173 0.55 1.96 -3.43
CA PHE A 173 -0.50 1.32 -2.62
C PHE A 173 -0.07 0.02 -1.91
N LEU A 174 1.12 -0.51 -2.20
CA LEU A 174 1.71 -1.56 -1.37
C LEU A 174 2.14 -1.03 0.01
N THR A 175 2.38 0.28 0.12
CA THR A 175 2.64 0.89 1.43
C THR A 175 1.33 1.03 2.21
N PRO A 176 1.26 0.52 3.45
CA PRO A 176 0.06 0.64 4.25
C PRO A 176 -0.18 2.11 4.66
N PRO A 177 -1.43 2.51 4.85
CA PRO A 177 -1.73 3.86 5.29
C PRO A 177 -1.19 4.13 6.71
N LEU A 178 -0.77 5.37 6.92
CA LEU A 178 -0.34 5.89 8.21
C LEU A 178 -1.50 5.84 9.22
N GLY A 179 -1.20 5.37 10.43
CA GLY A 179 -2.18 5.33 11.52
C GLY A 179 -3.33 4.36 11.27
N ARG A 180 -3.15 3.35 10.40
CA ARG A 180 -4.14 2.27 10.17
C ARG A 180 -4.66 1.70 11.50
N ASP A 181 -3.76 1.46 12.44
CA ASP A 181 -4.07 0.86 13.74
C ASP A 181 -4.70 1.86 14.74
N TRP A 182 -4.64 3.17 14.47
CA TRP A 182 -5.27 4.20 15.30
C TRP A 182 -6.78 4.29 15.05
N THR A 183 -7.23 3.73 13.92
CA THR A 183 -8.67 3.60 13.61
C THR A 183 -9.27 2.28 14.09
N GLN A 184 -8.43 1.31 14.49
CA GLN A 184 -8.90 0.05 15.06
C GLN A 184 -9.27 0.21 16.54
N GLY A 185 -10.27 -0.56 16.97
CA GLY A 185 -10.57 -0.70 18.39
C GLY A 185 -9.42 -1.40 19.10
N TYR A 186 -9.11 -0.96 20.32
CA TYR A 186 -8.14 -1.67 21.16
C TYR A 186 -8.85 -2.82 21.88
N THR A 187 -8.26 -4.01 21.84
CA THR A 187 -8.82 -5.21 22.44
C THR A 187 -7.90 -5.76 23.52
N PRO A 188 -7.81 -5.09 24.70
CA PRO A 188 -6.81 -5.38 25.73
C PRO A 188 -6.76 -6.85 26.12
N THR A 189 -7.92 -7.50 26.24
CA THR A 189 -8.01 -8.90 26.65
C THR A 189 -7.73 -9.89 25.52
N LEU A 190 -8.02 -9.53 24.27
CA LEU A 190 -7.83 -10.43 23.14
C LEU A 190 -6.37 -10.41 22.66
N ASP A 191 -5.75 -9.23 22.72
CA ASP A 191 -4.39 -8.99 22.27
C ASP A 191 -3.36 -9.80 23.09
N ASP A 192 -3.68 -10.16 24.34
CA ASP A 192 -2.83 -11.01 25.20
C ASP A 192 -2.77 -12.49 24.73
N PHE A 193 -3.79 -12.96 24.01
CA PHE A 193 -3.90 -14.37 23.60
C PHE A 193 -3.89 -14.56 22.08
N CYS A 194 -3.87 -13.49 21.30
CA CYS A 194 -3.98 -13.54 19.84
C CYS A 194 -2.81 -12.83 19.16
N ILE A 195 -2.47 -13.30 17.96
CA ILE A 195 -1.49 -12.63 17.09
C ILE A 195 -2.24 -12.06 15.88
N ASN A 196 -2.06 -10.76 15.63
CA ASN A 196 -2.64 -10.14 14.44
C ASN A 196 -1.88 -10.54 13.18
N LEU A 197 -2.44 -11.50 12.44
CA LEU A 197 -1.88 -11.99 11.17
C LEU A 197 -1.80 -10.90 10.09
N THR A 198 -2.59 -9.82 10.19
CA THR A 198 -2.57 -8.72 9.20
C THR A 198 -1.52 -7.65 9.49
N SER A 199 -0.85 -7.74 10.64
CA SER A 199 0.17 -6.78 11.04
C SER A 199 1.39 -6.82 10.12
N SER A 200 2.00 -5.66 9.91
CA SER A 200 3.20 -5.56 9.06
C SER A 200 4.37 -6.36 9.64
N GLU A 201 4.45 -6.48 10.97
CA GLU A 201 5.47 -7.26 11.69
C GLU A 201 5.35 -8.74 11.39
N TYR A 202 4.13 -9.29 11.45
CA TYR A 202 3.86 -10.70 11.13
C TYR A 202 4.09 -11.01 9.64
N GLN A 203 3.70 -10.11 8.74
CA GLN A 203 3.75 -10.35 7.30
C GLN A 203 5.16 -10.26 6.69
N LYS A 204 6.06 -9.44 7.25
CA LYS A 204 7.44 -9.24 6.75
C LYS A 204 8.27 -10.53 6.58
N PRO A 205 8.35 -11.44 7.59
CA PRO A 205 9.16 -12.64 7.49
C PRO A 205 8.51 -13.76 6.66
N ILE A 206 7.20 -13.71 6.42
CA ILE A 206 6.47 -14.80 5.78
C ILE A 206 6.74 -14.80 4.28
N LYS A 207 7.44 -15.84 3.81
CA LYS A 207 7.57 -16.11 2.38
C LYS A 207 6.22 -16.60 1.86
N ARG A 208 5.77 -16.02 0.75
CA ARG A 208 4.54 -16.44 0.07
C ARG A 208 4.63 -17.93 -0.29
N ILE A 209 3.65 -18.71 0.15
CA ILE A 209 3.52 -20.13 -0.17
C ILE A 209 2.88 -20.23 -1.57
N PHE A 210 3.50 -21.01 -2.46
CA PHE A 210 3.03 -21.26 -3.82
C PHE A 210 2.41 -22.67 -3.90
N GLY A 211 1.39 -22.85 -4.73
CA GLY A 211 0.80 -24.17 -5.02
C GLY A 211 -0.46 -24.54 -4.25
N ARG A 212 -1.02 -23.63 -3.43
CA ARG A 212 -2.30 -23.82 -2.70
C ARG A 212 -3.38 -22.81 -3.12
N GLU A 213 -3.31 -22.32 -4.35
CA GLU A 213 -4.18 -21.25 -4.84
C GLU A 213 -5.66 -21.70 -4.87
N ASN A 214 -5.92 -22.98 -5.14
CA ASN A 214 -7.26 -23.54 -5.17
C ASN A 214 -7.89 -23.60 -3.77
N GLU A 215 -7.12 -24.04 -2.76
CA GLU A 215 -7.57 -24.07 -1.37
C GLU A 215 -7.82 -22.67 -0.85
N ILE A 216 -6.89 -21.73 -1.09
CA ILE A 216 -7.05 -20.32 -0.71
C ILE A 216 -8.34 -19.75 -1.32
N LYS A 217 -8.57 -19.96 -2.62
CA LYS A 217 -9.78 -19.49 -3.30
C LYS A 217 -11.06 -20.11 -2.71
N THR A 218 -11.00 -21.37 -2.30
CA THR A 218 -12.13 -22.06 -1.64
C THR A 218 -12.43 -21.44 -0.27
N ILE A 219 -11.37 -21.18 0.52
CA ILE A 219 -11.46 -20.49 1.81
C ILE A 219 -12.06 -19.10 1.64
N GLU A 220 -11.53 -18.29 0.70
CA GLU A 220 -12.05 -16.96 0.38
C GLU A 220 -13.53 -17.00 -0.01
N THR A 221 -13.90 -17.95 -0.87
CA THR A 221 -15.30 -18.12 -1.31
C THR A 221 -16.21 -18.49 -0.14
N ALA A 222 -15.76 -19.37 0.76
CA ALA A 222 -16.54 -19.76 1.94
C ALA A 222 -16.72 -18.59 2.93
N LEU A 223 -15.66 -17.82 3.20
CA LEU A 223 -15.69 -16.67 4.09
C LEU A 223 -16.47 -15.46 3.54
N THR A 224 -16.64 -15.39 2.22
CA THR A 224 -17.42 -14.30 1.58
C THR A 224 -18.93 -14.50 1.68
N LYS A 225 -19.39 -15.72 2.03
CA LYS A 225 -20.83 -16.02 2.15
C LYS A 225 -21.46 -15.24 3.31
N THR A 226 -22.73 -14.86 3.17
CA THR A 226 -23.48 -14.17 4.23
C THR A 226 -23.90 -15.11 5.36
N GLN A 227 -24.10 -16.39 5.06
CA GLN A 227 -24.47 -17.42 6.03
C GLN A 227 -23.40 -18.50 6.08
N SER A 228 -23.16 -19.01 7.30
CA SER A 228 -22.16 -20.07 7.56
C SER A 228 -20.76 -19.74 7.07
N ALA A 229 -20.32 -18.50 7.29
CA ALA A 229 -19.01 -17.96 6.90
C ALA A 229 -17.87 -18.42 7.81
N ASN A 230 -17.81 -19.72 8.08
CA ASN A 230 -16.77 -20.34 8.91
C ASN A 230 -16.02 -21.37 8.07
N VAL A 231 -14.71 -21.43 8.27
CA VAL A 231 -13.84 -22.38 7.58
C VAL A 231 -13.17 -23.25 8.62
N ILE A 232 -13.21 -24.57 8.38
CA ILE A 232 -12.46 -25.55 9.14
C ILE A 232 -11.46 -26.16 8.16
N ILE A 233 -10.18 -26.08 8.50
CA ILE A 233 -9.10 -26.69 7.72
C ILE A 233 -8.88 -28.09 8.29
N ILE A 234 -9.03 -29.10 7.43
CA ILE A 234 -8.75 -30.51 7.76
C ILE A 234 -7.45 -30.86 7.03
N GLY A 235 -6.44 -31.26 7.78
CA GLY A 235 -5.09 -31.60 7.29
C GLY A 235 -4.69 -32.99 7.69
#